data_AF-A0A6H9SUP1-F1
#
_entry.id   AF-A0A6H9SUP1-F1
#
_cell.length_a   1.000
_cell.length_b   1.000
_cell.length_c   1.000
_cell.angle_alpha   90.00
_cell.angle_beta   90.00
_cell.angle_gamma   90.00
#
_symmetry.space_group_name_H-M   'P 1'
#
loop_
_entity.id
_entity.type
_entity.pdbx_description
1 polymer ?
#
loop_
_entity_poly.entity_id
_entity_poly.type
_entity_poly.pdbx_seq_one_letter_code
_entity_poly.pdbx_strand_id
1 'polypeptide(L)'
;MNALILDEHRKMAFSIVSRRGTNDIWRLYDGAATVHVAIADANFLARVDSDRIRFNPHAVLVSNVHVRQSQTIDGVKTEYEIMEVLAHRASMRQIRLPGL
;
A
#
# COMPACT_ATOMS: atom_id res chain seq x y z
N MET A 1 -11.30 -2.06 25.40
CA MET A 1 -10.15 -2.90 24.96
C MET A 1 -10.47 -3.39 23.57
N ASN A 2 -9.60 -3.18 22.59
CA ASN A 2 -9.83 -3.70 21.24
C ASN A 2 -9.38 -5.17 21.23
N ALA A 3 -10.26 -6.08 20.84
CA ALA A 3 -9.93 -7.50 20.75
C ALA A 3 -9.43 -7.82 19.33
N LEU A 4 -8.23 -8.38 19.20
CA LEU A 4 -7.75 -8.90 17.91
C LEU A 4 -8.64 -10.09 17.51
N ILE A 5 -9.27 -10.01 16.34
CA ILE A 5 -10.19 -11.04 15.82
C ILE A 5 -9.49 -11.87 14.74
N LEU A 6 -8.72 -11.23 13.87
CA LEU A 6 -8.02 -11.88 12.77
C LEU A 6 -6.59 -11.35 12.65
N ASP A 7 -5.66 -12.27 12.45
CA ASP A 7 -4.26 -12.01 12.18
C ASP A 7 -3.81 -12.95 11.07
N GLU A 8 -3.50 -12.40 9.90
CA GLU A 8 -3.13 -13.21 8.74
C GLU A 8 -2.04 -12.56 7.88
N HIS A 9 -1.29 -13.40 7.18
CA HIS A 9 -0.40 -12.98 6.10
C HIS A 9 -1.00 -13.38 4.77
N ARG A 10 -1.26 -12.40 3.90
CA ARG A 10 -1.82 -12.67 2.57
C ARG A 10 -1.16 -11.81 1.50
N LYS A 11 -1.24 -12.32 0.27
CA LYS A 11 -0.82 -11.57 -0.91
C LYS A 11 -1.91 -10.60 -1.32
N MET A 12 -1.57 -9.32 -1.48
CA MET A 12 -2.49 -8.29 -1.95
C MET A 12 -1.84 -7.41 -3.00
N ALA A 13 -2.68 -6.70 -3.76
CA ALA A 13 -2.24 -5.64 -4.65
C ALA A 13 -2.80 -4.30 -4.19
N PHE A 14 -2.00 -3.25 -4.31
CA PHE A 14 -2.38 -1.89 -3.97
C PHE A 14 -1.99 -0.93 -5.08
N SER A 15 -2.81 0.10 -5.32
CA SER A 15 -2.40 1.25 -6.12
C SER A 15 -1.87 2.37 -5.23
N ILE A 16 -0.81 3.04 -5.66
CA ILE A 16 -0.20 4.15 -4.93
C ILE A 16 -1.06 5.41 -5.05
N VAL A 17 -1.42 6.01 -3.90
CA VAL A 17 -2.12 7.31 -3.83
C VAL A 17 -1.14 8.41 -3.40
N SER A 18 -0.58 8.33 -2.19
CA SER A 18 0.36 9.36 -1.68
C SER A 18 1.16 8.84 -0.46
N ARG A 19 2.39 9.30 -0.25
CA ARG A 19 3.15 9.08 1.00
C ARG A 19 2.93 10.28 1.94
N ARG A 20 2.66 10.05 3.24
CA ARG A 20 2.68 11.13 4.25
C ARG A 20 4.10 11.26 4.78
N GLY A 21 4.71 12.44 4.64
CA GLY A 21 6.12 12.65 4.95
C GLY A 21 6.53 12.56 6.43
N THR A 22 5.60 12.63 7.38
CA THR A 22 5.94 12.76 8.81
C THR A 22 6.00 11.43 9.58
N ASN A 23 5.36 10.35 9.10
CA ASN A 23 5.24 9.10 9.86
C ASN A 23 5.47 7.84 9.02
N ASP A 24 5.98 7.96 7.78
CA ASP A 24 6.11 6.82 6.85
C ASP A 24 4.82 6.00 6.66
N ILE A 25 3.66 6.65 6.87
CA ILE A 25 2.34 6.06 6.63
C ILE A 25 1.97 6.30 5.17
N TRP A 26 1.71 5.21 4.45
CA TRP A 26 1.40 5.22 3.03
C TRP A 26 -0.10 5.23 2.82
N ARG A 27 -0.58 6.10 1.93
CA ARG A 27 -1.96 6.05 1.43
C ARG A 27 -1.96 5.24 0.15
N LEU A 28 -2.60 4.10 0.20
CA LEU A 28 -2.73 3.15 -0.90
C LEU A 28 -4.22 2.87 -1.16
N TYR A 29 -4.55 2.42 -2.36
CA TYR A 29 -5.90 1.98 -2.73
C TYR A 29 -5.91 0.46 -2.90
N ASP A 30 -6.77 -0.23 -2.15
CA ASP A 30 -6.83 -1.71 -2.12
C ASP A 30 -7.82 -2.31 -3.14
N GLY A 31 -8.44 -1.46 -3.98
CA GLY A 31 -9.49 -1.86 -4.91
C GLY A 31 -10.90 -1.50 -4.45
N ALA A 32 -11.09 -1.18 -3.17
CA ALA A 32 -12.36 -0.74 -2.61
C ALA A 32 -12.25 0.64 -1.96
N ALA A 33 -11.20 0.90 -1.17
CA ALA A 33 -11.01 2.12 -0.42
C ALA A 33 -9.55 2.58 -0.39
N THR A 34 -9.35 3.87 -0.07
CA THR A 34 -8.02 4.36 0.30
C THR A 34 -7.73 3.97 1.75
N VAL A 35 -6.63 3.26 1.96
CA VAL A 35 -6.21 2.73 3.25
C VAL A 35 -4.85 3.29 3.66
N HIS A 36 -4.63 3.34 4.98
CA HIS A 36 -3.31 3.64 5.55
C HIS A 36 -2.54 2.34 5.74
N VAL A 37 -1.34 2.28 5.17
CA VAL A 37 -0.51 1.08 5.13
C VAL A 37 0.88 1.43 5.67
N ALA A 38 1.38 0.63 6.59
CA ALA A 38 2.79 0.67 6.98
C ALA A 38 3.59 -0.20 5.99
N ILE A 39 4.81 0.21 5.65
CA ILE A 39 5.72 -0.61 4.84
C ILE A 39 6.94 -0.93 5.69
N ALA A 40 7.12 -2.20 6.02
CA ALA A 40 8.26 -2.71 6.78
C ALA A 40 9.41 -3.21 5.88
N ASP A 41 9.19 -3.30 4.56
CA ASP A 41 10.20 -3.72 3.58
C ASP A 41 11.31 -2.67 3.42
N ALA A 42 12.39 -2.84 4.19
CA ALA A 42 13.55 -1.94 4.17
C ALA A 42 14.24 -1.86 2.79
N ASN A 43 14.26 -2.96 2.03
CA ASN A 43 14.86 -2.97 0.69
C ASN A 43 14.05 -2.12 -0.28
N PHE A 44 12.72 -2.22 -0.21
CA PHE A 44 11.83 -1.37 -1.00
C PHE A 44 11.98 0.10 -0.61
N LEU A 45 11.96 0.41 0.69
CA LEU A 45 12.13 1.79 1.18
C LEU A 45 13.45 2.41 0.71
N ALA A 46 14.56 1.69 0.83
CA ALA A 46 15.87 2.16 0.35
C ALA A 46 15.88 2.42 -1.17
N ARG A 47 15.12 1.66 -1.97
CA ARG A 47 14.97 1.88 -3.42
C ARG A 47 14.10 3.09 -3.75
N VAL A 48 13.11 3.41 -2.90
CA VAL A 48 12.33 4.63 -3.02
C VAL A 48 13.18 5.85 -2.67
N ASP A 49 13.88 5.81 -1.53
CA ASP A 49 14.69 6.93 -1.05
C ASP A 49 15.91 7.23 -1.95
N SER A 50 16.37 6.24 -2.72
CA SER A 50 17.40 6.41 -3.75
C SER A 50 16.87 6.81 -5.13
N ASP A 51 15.60 7.21 -5.26
CA ASP A 51 14.92 7.57 -6.51
C ASP A 51 14.93 6.48 -7.60
N ARG A 52 15.30 5.24 -7.25
CA ARG A 52 15.30 4.09 -8.17
C ARG A 52 13.89 3.59 -8.45
N ILE A 53 12.95 3.86 -7.55
CA ILE A 53 11.53 3.61 -7.71
C ILE A 53 10.82 4.97 -7.74
N ARG A 54 10.39 5.41 -8.93
CA ARG A 54 9.58 6.63 -9.03
C ARG A 54 8.20 6.40 -8.42
N PHE A 55 7.87 7.26 -7.46
CA PHE A 55 6.55 7.34 -6.84
C PHE A 55 5.57 7.98 -7.84
N ASN A 56 5.00 7.16 -8.71
CA ASN A 56 3.99 7.62 -9.65
C ASN A 56 2.60 7.26 -9.10
N PRO A 57 1.68 8.24 -8.98
CA PRO A 57 0.28 7.95 -8.74
C PRO A 57 -0.22 6.85 -9.71
N HIS A 58 -1.06 5.95 -9.20
CA HIS A 58 -1.61 4.80 -9.93
C HIS A 58 -0.63 3.67 -10.27
N ALA A 59 0.63 3.73 -9.83
CA ALA A 59 1.49 2.55 -9.88
C ALA A 59 0.97 1.46 -8.92
N VAL A 60 1.18 0.19 -9.25
CA VAL A 60 0.66 -0.95 -8.49
C VAL A 60 1.78 -1.69 -7.78
N LEU A 61 1.58 -1.97 -6.50
CA LEU A 61 2.43 -2.81 -5.66
C LEU A 61 1.73 -4.15 -5.45
N VAL A 62 2.40 -5.25 -5.80
CA VAL A 62 2.00 -6.60 -5.39
C VAL A 62 2.87 -6.98 -4.21
N SER A 63 2.25 -7.33 -3.09
CA SER A 63 2.92 -7.39 -1.80
C SER A 63 2.46 -8.58 -0.95
N ASN A 64 3.35 -9.06 -0.09
CA ASN A 64 2.99 -9.84 1.08
C ASN A 64 2.61 -8.87 2.21
N VAL A 65 1.43 -9.07 2.78
CA VAL A 65 0.82 -8.13 3.72
C VAL A 65 0.42 -8.86 4.99
N HIS A 66 0.81 -8.32 6.13
CA HIS A 66 0.25 -8.66 7.42
C HIS A 66 -1.02 -7.85 7.63
N VAL A 67 -2.15 -8.54 7.76
CA VAL A 67 -3.48 -7.94 7.94
C VAL A 67 -3.96 -8.29 9.33
N ARG A 68 -4.23 -7.24 10.12
CA ARG A 68 -4.75 -7.37 11.48
C ARG A 68 -6.11 -6.73 11.57
N GLN A 69 -7.11 -7.48 12.05
CA GLN A 69 -8.45 -6.97 12.27
C GLN A 69 -8.80 -7.05 13.75
N SER A 70 -9.24 -5.93 14.31
CA SER A 70 -9.66 -5.85 15.71
C SER A 70 -11.07 -5.31 15.84
N GLN A 71 -11.79 -5.80 16.84
CA GLN A 71 -13.09 -5.27 17.21
C GLN A 71 -12.91 -3.98 18.00
N THR A 72 -13.59 -2.92 17.55
CA THR A 72 -13.72 -1.65 18.24
C THR A 72 -15.19 -1.42 18.61
N ILE A 73 -15.46 -0.36 19.37
CA ILE A 73 -16.84 0.02 19.70
C ILE A 73 -17.65 0.44 18.47
N ASP A 74 -16.97 0.92 17.42
CA ASP A 74 -17.57 1.43 16.19
C ASP A 74 -17.61 0.39 15.04
N GLY A 75 -17.15 -0.84 15.30
CA GLY A 75 -17.12 -1.92 14.31
C GLY A 75 -15.77 -2.63 14.21
N VAL A 76 -15.36 -2.99 12.99
CA VAL A 76 -14.09 -3.70 12.74
C VAL A 76 -13.06 -2.72 12.18
N LYS A 77 -11.92 -2.59 12.85
CA LYS A 77 -10.76 -1.86 12.34
C LYS A 77 -9.81 -2.84 11.66
N THR A 78 -9.39 -2.52 10.44
CA THR A 78 -8.37 -3.28 9.70
C THR A 78 -7.08 -2.47 9.59
N GLU A 79 -5.96 -3.11 9.89
CA GLU A 79 -4.62 -2.56 9.80
C GLU A 79 -3.82 -3.38 8.79
N TYR A 80 -3.06 -2.67 7.95
CA TYR A 80 -2.28 -3.25 6.87
C TYR A 80 -0.80 -2.90 7.04
N GLU A 81 0.04 -3.92 6.95
CA GLU A 81 1.49 -3.77 6.97
C GLU A 81 2.10 -4.59 5.82
N ILE A 82 2.71 -3.91 4.86
CA ILE A 82 3.44 -4.55 3.77
C ILE A 82 4.78 -5.04 4.33
N MET A 83 4.92 -6.35 4.40
CA MET A 83 6.15 -7.01 4.85
C MET A 83 7.18 -7.09 3.73
N GLU A 84 6.70 -7.26 2.49
CA GLU A 84 7.55 -7.42 1.31
C GLU A 84 6.82 -6.95 0.05
N VAL A 85 7.51 -6.21 -0.81
CA VAL A 85 7.04 -5.83 -2.15
C VAL A 85 7.59 -6.82 -3.19
N LEU A 86 6.72 -7.73 -3.63
CA LEU A 86 7.03 -8.77 -4.61
C LEU A 86 7.16 -8.24 -6.04
N ALA A 87 6.35 -7.25 -6.40
CA ALA A 87 6.41 -6.61 -7.71
C ALA A 87 5.95 -5.16 -7.66
N HIS A 88 6.64 -4.28 -8.39
CA HIS A 88 6.23 -2.91 -8.64
C HIS A 88 5.94 -2.73 -10.13
N ARG A 89 4.68 -2.43 -10.45
CA ARG A 89 4.20 -2.17 -11.81
C ARG A 89 3.95 -0.68 -11.97
N ALA A 90 4.68 -0.05 -12.87
CA ALA A 90 4.44 1.36 -13.20
C ALA A 90 3.00 1.58 -13.70
N SER A 91 2.44 2.76 -13.44
CA SER A 91 1.15 3.13 -14.01
C SER A 91 1.20 3.00 -15.54
N MET A 92 0.16 2.42 -16.13
CA MET A 92 -0.01 2.49 -17.58
C MET A 92 -0.09 3.96 -17.95
N ARG A 93 0.96 4.49 -18.59
CA ARG A 93 0.91 5.82 -19.20
C ARG A 93 -0.27 5.77 -20.17
N GLN A 94 -1.31 6.54 -19.88
CA GLN A 94 -2.35 6.82 -20.87
C GLN A 94 -1.64 7.57 -22.01
N ILE A 95 -1.35 6.85 -23.08
CA ILE A 95 -0.87 7.48 -24.31
C ILE A 95 -2.04 8.34 -24.78
N ARG A 96 -1.91 9.68 -24.68
CA ARG A 96 -2.80 10.55 -25.46
C ARG A 96 -2.53 10.20 -26.91
N LEU A 97 -3.51 9.64 -27.62
CA LEU A 97 -3.46 9.62 -29.07
C LEU A 97 -3.52 11.09 -29.54
N PRO A 98 -2.53 11.58 -30.30
CA PRO A 98 -2.64 12.89 -30.94
C PRO A 98 -3.69 12.80 -32.05
N GLY A 99 -4.72 13.67 -32.02
CA GLY A 99 -5.62 13.87 -33.17
C GLY A 99 -7.12 13.74 -32.90
N LEU A 100 -7.64 14.42 -31.87
CA LEU A 100 -9.07 14.76 -31.78
C LEU A 100 -9.21 16.28 -31.91
#